data_AF-A0A0G4L943-F1
#
_entry.id   AF-A0A0G4L943-F1
#
_cell.length_a   1.000
_cell.length_b   1.000
_cell.length_c   1.000
_cell.angle_alpha   90.00
_cell.angle_beta   90.00
_cell.angle_gamma   90.00
#
_symmetry.space_group_name_H-M   'P 1'
#
loop_
_entity.id
_entity.type
_entity.pdbx_description
1 polymer ?
#
loop_
_entity_poly.entity_id
_entity_poly.type
_entity_poly.pdbx_seq_one_letter_code
_entity_poly.pdbx_strand_id
1 'polypeptide(L)'
;MAVLPEDPFFAGVDIEGNVKGSITAISAPDGVGVEFKVTFSNLPKEGGPFAYHIHDSPATDGNCTSTRAHLDPYKRGQAIPCNPEAPETCEVGDLSGKHGFVESSDDPFEATYVDPYSSLIEGQGSFFGNRSFVLHFSSNLTRITCANFELKAGGSLPQPPKPGHGDNCTSSRVPGVPAPTGVVPEPTESESLVPVPTAAAIMSTVPIGLLSLGVMAAVFGL
;
A
#
# COMPACT_ATOMS: atom_id res chain seq x y z
N MET A 1 -6.71 9.00 -9.52
CA MET A 1 -6.20 10.15 -8.75
C MET A 1 -6.62 9.95 -7.31
N ALA A 2 -5.78 10.36 -6.35
CA ALA A 2 -6.09 10.33 -4.93
C ALA A 2 -5.75 11.70 -4.33
N VAL A 3 -6.67 12.31 -3.57
CA VAL A 3 -6.55 13.67 -3.02
C VAL A 3 -6.67 13.60 -1.50
N LEU A 4 -5.71 14.18 -0.79
CA LEU A 4 -5.71 14.20 0.68
C LEU A 4 -6.91 15.00 1.22
N PRO A 5 -7.58 14.52 2.28
CA PRO A 5 -8.71 15.22 2.89
C PRO A 5 -8.27 16.47 3.66
N GLU A 6 -9.20 17.41 3.86
CA GLU A 6 -8.96 18.61 4.68
C GLU A 6 -8.80 18.26 6.17
N ASP A 7 -9.61 17.31 6.65
CA ASP A 7 -9.57 16.86 8.04
C ASP A 7 -8.33 16.00 8.33
N PRO A 8 -7.59 16.28 9.40
CA PRO A 8 -6.41 15.50 9.76
C PRO A 8 -6.81 14.13 10.32
N PHE A 9 -6.13 13.09 9.85
CA PHE A 9 -6.18 11.77 10.50
C PHE A 9 -5.32 11.74 11.76
N PHE A 10 -4.12 12.34 11.70
CA PHE A 10 -3.18 12.37 12.81
C PHE A 10 -2.99 13.80 13.34
N ALA A 11 -3.29 14.00 14.62
CA ALA A 11 -3.17 15.30 15.28
C ALA A 11 -1.81 15.55 15.97
N GLY A 12 -0.86 14.61 15.87
CA GLY A 12 0.44 14.70 16.56
C GLY A 12 1.52 15.45 15.78
N VAL A 13 1.13 16.28 14.81
CA VAL A 13 2.02 17.13 14.01
C VAL A 13 1.70 18.60 14.27
N ASP A 14 2.73 19.43 14.34
CA ASP A 14 2.59 20.88 14.54
C ASP A 14 2.36 21.58 13.19
N ILE A 15 1.18 21.34 12.60
CA ILE A 15 0.69 22.04 11.41
C ILE A 15 -0.78 22.44 11.62
N GLU A 16 -1.18 23.54 11.00
CA GLU A 16 -2.61 23.91 10.95
C GLU A 16 -3.33 23.07 9.90
N GLY A 17 -4.35 22.33 10.32
CA GLY A 17 -5.14 21.45 9.45
C GLY A 17 -4.40 20.14 9.12
N ASN A 18 -4.38 19.78 7.84
CA ASN A 18 -3.78 18.54 7.33
C ASN A 18 -2.73 18.84 6.25
N VAL A 19 -1.88 17.85 5.97
CA VAL A 19 -1.06 17.86 4.74
C VAL A 19 -2.00 17.93 3.54
N LYS A 20 -1.69 18.83 2.61
CA LYS A 20 -2.47 19.05 1.40
C LYS A 20 -1.75 18.39 0.23
N GLY A 21 -2.49 17.88 -0.74
CA GLY A 21 -1.85 17.30 -1.92
C GLY A 21 -2.63 16.19 -2.60
N SER A 22 -2.01 15.64 -3.64
CA SER A 22 -2.60 14.57 -4.42
C SER A 22 -1.55 13.72 -5.13
N ILE A 23 -1.96 12.50 -5.49
CA ILE A 23 -1.25 11.64 -6.42
C ILE A 23 -2.15 11.40 -7.65
N THR A 24 -1.67 11.79 -8.82
CA THR A 24 -2.26 11.39 -10.10
C THR A 24 -1.46 10.26 -10.71
N ALA A 25 -2.16 9.30 -11.31
CA ALA A 25 -1.57 8.14 -11.95
C ALA A 25 -2.20 7.95 -13.33
N ILE A 26 -1.36 7.77 -14.34
CA ILE A 26 -1.75 7.45 -15.72
C ILE A 26 -0.86 6.32 -16.24
N SER A 27 -1.32 5.58 -17.25
CA SER A 27 -0.45 4.62 -17.93
C SER A 27 0.77 5.33 -18.52
N ALA A 28 1.96 4.75 -18.33
CA ALA A 28 3.18 5.30 -18.91
C ALA A 28 3.10 5.36 -20.45
N PRO A 29 3.74 6.35 -21.11
CA PRO A 29 3.64 6.53 -22.57
C PRO A 29 4.10 5.33 -23.41
N ASP A 30 5.03 4.53 -22.89
CA ASP A 30 5.54 3.32 -23.53
C ASP A 30 4.68 2.06 -23.23
N GLY A 31 3.64 2.21 -22.41
CA GLY A 31 2.75 1.13 -21.99
C GLY A 31 3.30 0.28 -20.84
N VAL A 32 4.46 0.61 -20.28
CA VAL A 32 5.10 -0.16 -19.20
C VAL A 32 4.96 0.58 -17.87
N GLY A 33 4.04 0.10 -17.04
CA GLY A 33 3.79 0.65 -15.71
C GLY A 33 2.99 1.93 -15.71
N VAL A 34 3.24 2.75 -14.69
CA VAL A 34 2.41 3.90 -14.35
C VAL A 34 3.27 5.13 -14.13
N GLU A 35 2.93 6.22 -14.82
CA GLU A 35 3.46 7.53 -14.50
C GLU A 35 2.68 8.11 -13.32
N PHE A 36 3.39 8.40 -12.24
CA PHE A 36 2.89 9.12 -11.09
C PHE A 36 3.33 10.57 -11.13
N LYS A 37 2.40 11.46 -10.81
CA LYS A 37 2.70 12.83 -10.40
C LYS A 37 2.21 13.04 -8.99
N VAL A 38 3.13 13.39 -8.10
CA VAL A 38 2.93 13.54 -6.66
C VAL A 38 3.11 15.01 -6.29
N THR A 39 2.16 15.56 -5.54
CA THR A 39 2.28 16.91 -4.99
C THR A 39 1.85 16.91 -3.54
N PHE A 40 2.69 17.45 -2.65
CA PHE A 40 2.36 17.66 -1.24
C PHE A 40 2.75 19.07 -0.79
N SER A 41 1.99 19.62 0.14
CA SER A 41 2.30 20.87 0.81
C SER A 41 1.73 20.91 2.22
N ASN A 42 2.11 21.92 3.00
CA ASN A 42 1.78 21.99 4.43
C ASN A 42 2.35 20.78 5.19
N LEU A 43 3.59 20.41 4.86
CA LEU A 43 4.28 19.29 5.49
C LEU A 43 4.71 19.65 6.92
N PRO A 44 4.69 18.69 7.86
CA PRO A 44 5.27 18.89 9.18
C PRO A 44 6.72 19.34 9.06
N LYS A 45 7.12 20.33 9.87
CA LYS A 45 8.49 20.88 9.83
C LYS A 45 9.52 19.94 10.46
N GLU A 46 9.06 18.99 11.27
CA GLU A 46 9.89 18.03 11.99
C GLU A 46 9.37 16.59 11.81
N GLY A 47 10.24 15.62 12.11
CA GLY A 47 9.91 14.19 12.07
C GLY A 47 10.09 13.53 10.70
N GLY A 48 10.33 14.32 9.65
CA GLY A 48 10.75 13.80 8.34
C GLY A 48 12.06 12.99 8.40
N PRO A 49 12.40 12.27 7.33
CA PRO A 49 11.67 12.19 6.07
C PRO A 49 10.32 11.46 6.17
N PHE A 50 9.40 11.83 5.30
CA PHE A 50 8.10 11.20 5.15
C PHE A 50 8.14 10.20 3.99
N ALA A 51 7.54 9.04 4.21
CA ALA A 51 7.36 8.01 3.20
C ALA A 51 5.90 7.98 2.77
N TYR A 52 5.66 7.72 1.49
CA TYR A 52 4.33 7.45 0.97
C TYR A 52 4.32 6.14 0.19
N HIS A 53 3.30 5.33 0.48
CA HIS A 53 3.14 4.01 -0.11
C HIS A 53 1.72 3.81 -0.59
N ILE A 54 1.55 2.92 -1.57
CA ILE A 54 0.24 2.34 -1.90
C ILE A 54 -0.04 1.24 -0.90
N HIS A 55 -1.22 1.30 -0.29
CA HIS A 55 -1.67 0.32 0.71
C HIS A 55 -2.68 -0.67 0.10
N ASP A 56 -2.85 -1.81 0.76
CA ASP A 56 -3.62 -2.95 0.25
C ASP A 56 -5.15 -2.72 0.28
N SER A 57 -5.65 -1.76 1.05
CA SER A 57 -7.09 -1.48 1.16
C SER A 57 -7.41 0.00 1.01
N PRO A 58 -8.63 0.37 0.61
CA PRO A 58 -9.08 1.75 0.68
C PRO A 58 -9.19 2.23 2.13
N ALA A 59 -9.04 3.53 2.34
CA ALA A 59 -9.41 4.20 3.56
C ALA A 59 -10.94 4.29 3.68
N THR A 60 -11.47 3.94 4.86
CA THR A 60 -12.89 4.07 5.21
C THR A 60 -13.05 5.19 6.23
N ASP A 61 -13.98 6.12 6.00
CA ASP A 61 -14.33 7.20 6.93
C ASP A 61 -13.11 8.03 7.41
N GLY A 62 -12.15 8.29 6.50
CA GLY A 62 -10.91 9.02 6.82
C GLY A 62 -9.92 8.25 7.71
N ASN A 63 -10.21 6.99 8.07
CA ASN A 63 -9.34 6.21 8.95
C ASN A 63 -8.19 5.57 8.17
N CYS A 64 -6.99 6.13 8.28
CA CYS A 64 -5.82 5.59 7.59
C CYS A 64 -5.38 4.21 8.08
N THR A 65 -5.81 3.73 9.26
CA THR A 65 -5.52 2.35 9.71
C THR A 65 -6.26 1.31 8.88
N SER A 66 -7.44 1.65 8.34
CA SER A 66 -8.26 0.76 7.52
C SER A 66 -7.60 0.35 6.19
N THR A 67 -6.58 1.09 5.76
CA THR A 67 -5.83 0.81 4.51
C THR A 67 -4.94 -0.44 4.61
N ARG A 68 -4.75 -0.99 5.82
CA ARG A 68 -3.96 -2.21 6.10
C ARG A 68 -2.49 -2.06 5.72
N ALA A 69 -1.83 -3.17 5.34
CA ALA A 69 -0.41 -3.22 4.98
C ALA A 69 -0.15 -2.57 3.61
N HIS A 70 1.11 -2.53 3.19
CA HIS A 70 1.49 -2.08 1.85
C HIS A 70 0.93 -3.02 0.79
N LEU A 71 0.78 -2.51 -0.44
CA LEU A 71 0.50 -3.33 -1.61
C LEU A 71 1.73 -4.19 -1.93
N ASP A 72 1.68 -5.46 -1.52
CA ASP A 72 2.76 -6.41 -1.73
C ASP A 72 2.24 -7.76 -2.27
N PRO A 73 1.91 -7.84 -3.57
CA PRO A 73 1.39 -9.06 -4.18
C PRO A 73 2.39 -10.23 -4.15
N TYR A 74 3.68 -9.95 -3.97
CA TYR A 74 4.76 -10.94 -3.93
C TYR A 74 5.15 -11.37 -2.51
N LYS A 75 4.55 -10.75 -1.48
CA LYS A 75 4.78 -11.06 -0.06
C LYS A 75 6.27 -10.99 0.31
N ARG A 76 7.00 -10.04 -0.29
CA ARG A 76 8.40 -9.74 0.01
C ARG A 76 8.55 -9.20 1.44
N GLY A 77 7.57 -8.43 1.91
CA GLY A 77 7.54 -7.80 3.22
C GLY A 77 8.61 -6.73 3.42
N GLN A 78 8.71 -6.27 4.67
CA GLN A 78 9.45 -5.05 5.04
C GLN A 78 10.72 -5.31 5.85
N ALA A 79 11.10 -6.59 6.05
CA ALA A 79 12.25 -6.95 6.88
C ALA A 79 13.58 -6.42 6.32
N ILE A 80 13.68 -6.36 4.99
CA ILE A 80 14.77 -5.72 4.27
C ILE A 80 14.21 -4.41 3.70
N PRO A 81 14.85 -3.25 3.92
CA PRO A 81 14.44 -1.99 3.28
C PRO A 81 14.47 -2.07 1.76
N CYS A 82 13.68 -1.25 1.06
CA CYS A 82 13.79 -1.16 -0.39
C CYS A 82 15.17 -0.62 -0.79
N ASN A 83 15.76 -1.22 -1.83
CA ASN A 83 16.96 -0.72 -2.47
C ASN A 83 16.56 -0.04 -3.78
N PRO A 84 16.71 1.29 -3.92
CA PRO A 84 16.37 1.99 -5.15
C PRO A 84 17.27 1.58 -6.34
N GLU A 85 18.43 0.96 -6.10
CA GLU A 85 19.28 0.41 -7.17
C GLU A 85 18.82 -0.97 -7.65
N ALA A 86 17.91 -1.63 -6.92
CA ALA A 86 17.27 -2.90 -7.28
C ALA A 86 15.75 -2.83 -7.01
N PRO A 87 15.03 -1.88 -7.64
CA PRO A 87 13.64 -1.56 -7.30
C PRO A 87 12.68 -2.72 -7.61
N GLU A 88 13.05 -3.67 -8.46
CA GLU A 88 12.30 -4.90 -8.73
C GLU A 88 12.18 -5.83 -7.54
N THR A 89 13.02 -5.63 -6.51
CA THR A 89 12.97 -6.42 -5.29
C THR A 89 12.00 -5.85 -4.25
N CYS A 90 11.59 -4.59 -4.40
CA CYS A 90 10.79 -3.86 -3.43
C CYS A 90 9.31 -4.27 -3.45
N GLU A 91 8.57 -3.92 -2.39
CA GLU A 91 7.12 -4.06 -2.42
C GLU A 91 6.57 -3.18 -3.57
N VAL A 92 5.55 -3.67 -4.28
CA VAL A 92 4.96 -2.92 -5.40
C VAL A 92 4.50 -1.53 -4.93
N GLY A 93 3.91 -1.46 -3.74
CA GLY A 93 3.43 -0.22 -3.15
C GLY A 93 4.50 0.68 -2.52
N ASP A 94 5.76 0.25 -2.42
CA ASP A 94 6.84 1.05 -1.79
C ASP A 94 7.36 2.13 -2.76
N LEU A 95 6.56 3.19 -2.96
CA LEU A 95 6.90 4.28 -3.87
C LEU A 95 8.08 5.10 -3.36
N SER A 96 8.11 5.48 -2.07
CA SER A 96 9.23 6.25 -1.53
C SER A 96 10.55 5.51 -1.52
N GLY A 97 10.56 4.21 -1.20
CA GLY A 97 11.77 3.40 -1.25
C GLY A 97 12.37 3.30 -2.66
N LYS A 98 11.52 3.31 -3.70
CA LYS A 98 11.94 3.27 -5.11
C LYS A 98 12.29 4.65 -5.68
N HIS A 99 11.51 5.67 -5.37
CA HIS A 99 11.51 6.97 -6.08
C HIS A 99 11.91 8.17 -5.22
N GLY A 100 12.22 7.95 -3.95
CA GLY A 100 12.67 8.98 -3.01
C GLY A 100 11.64 9.32 -1.93
N PHE A 101 12.17 9.69 -0.77
CA PHE A 101 11.39 10.18 0.36
C PHE A 101 11.11 11.68 0.23
N VAL A 102 10.15 12.17 1.02
CA VAL A 102 9.80 13.59 1.09
C VAL A 102 10.47 14.19 2.33
N GLU A 103 11.33 15.19 2.17
CA GLU A 103 11.95 15.87 3.31
C GLU A 103 11.01 16.95 3.88
N SER A 104 11.17 17.29 5.16
CA SER A 104 10.41 18.40 5.78
C SER A 104 10.64 19.75 5.09
N SER A 105 11.80 19.91 4.45
CA SER A 105 12.16 21.10 3.67
C SER A 105 11.51 21.15 2.29
N ASP A 106 10.99 20.03 1.80
CA ASP A 106 10.38 19.93 0.46
C ASP A 106 8.92 20.40 0.51
N ASP A 107 8.68 21.65 0.87
CA ASP A 107 7.33 22.20 0.99
C ASP A 107 7.19 23.46 0.11
N PRO A 108 6.57 23.36 -1.08
CA PRO A 108 5.87 22.18 -1.62
C PRO A 108 6.82 21.12 -2.19
N PHE A 109 6.42 19.85 -2.07
CA PHE A 109 7.06 18.70 -2.71
C PHE A 109 6.36 18.42 -4.03
N GLU A 110 7.13 18.26 -5.10
CA GLU A 110 6.63 17.81 -6.40
C GLU A 110 7.58 16.75 -6.97
N ALA A 111 7.00 15.64 -7.43
CA ALA A 111 7.75 14.59 -8.13
C ALA A 111 6.94 14.05 -9.31
N THR A 112 7.64 13.63 -10.36
CA THR A 112 7.06 12.88 -11.48
C THR A 112 8.02 11.78 -11.89
N TYR A 113 7.52 10.55 -11.96
CA TYR A 113 8.32 9.36 -12.28
C TYR A 113 7.42 8.25 -12.82
N VAL A 114 8.04 7.29 -13.50
CA VAL A 114 7.39 6.06 -13.95
C VAL A 114 7.75 4.92 -13.00
N ASP A 115 6.74 4.23 -12.48
CA ASP A 115 6.90 3.00 -11.72
C ASP A 115 6.49 1.80 -12.60
N PRO A 116 7.44 0.95 -13.04
CA PRO A 116 7.15 -0.17 -13.94
C PRO A 116 6.44 -1.34 -13.24
N TYR A 117 6.25 -1.28 -11.92
CA TYR A 117 5.74 -2.38 -11.09
C TYR A 117 4.27 -2.20 -10.72
N SER A 118 3.80 -0.96 -10.64
CA SER A 118 2.41 -0.59 -10.39
C SER A 118 1.55 -0.81 -11.63
N SER A 119 0.25 -1.10 -11.43
CA SER A 119 -0.67 -1.36 -12.53
C SER A 119 -2.01 -0.65 -12.37
N LEU A 120 -2.56 -0.20 -13.50
CA LEU A 120 -3.93 0.28 -13.64
C LEU A 120 -4.86 -0.76 -14.29
N ILE A 121 -4.37 -1.99 -14.50
CA ILE A 121 -5.14 -3.08 -15.12
C ILE A 121 -5.81 -3.90 -14.02
N GLU A 122 -7.14 -3.86 -13.97
CA GLU A 122 -7.94 -4.66 -13.03
C GLU A 122 -7.62 -6.15 -13.11
N GLY A 123 -7.66 -6.82 -11.95
CA GLY A 123 -7.36 -8.25 -11.82
C GLY A 123 -5.87 -8.58 -11.66
N GLN A 124 -4.96 -7.64 -11.91
CA GLN A 124 -3.55 -7.83 -11.56
C GLN A 124 -3.32 -7.61 -10.06
N GLY A 125 -2.40 -8.37 -9.45
CA GLY A 125 -2.05 -8.18 -8.04
C GLY A 125 -1.54 -6.77 -7.74
N SER A 126 -0.84 -6.15 -8.69
CA SER A 126 -0.34 -4.77 -8.62
C SER A 126 -1.37 -3.70 -8.98
N PHE A 127 -2.62 -4.08 -9.27
CA PHE A 127 -3.69 -3.12 -9.50
C PHE A 127 -3.96 -2.32 -8.22
N PHE A 128 -3.89 -0.99 -8.30
CA PHE A 128 -4.13 -0.12 -7.15
C PHE A 128 -5.30 0.86 -7.32
N GLY A 129 -6.02 0.81 -8.45
CA GLY A 129 -7.10 1.75 -8.75
C GLY A 129 -8.29 1.71 -7.80
N ASN A 130 -8.40 0.68 -6.94
CA ASN A 130 -9.40 0.53 -5.88
C ASN A 130 -8.79 0.57 -4.47
N ARG A 131 -7.58 1.10 -4.33
CA ARG A 131 -6.81 1.11 -3.08
C ARG A 131 -6.54 2.55 -2.62
N SER A 132 -5.64 2.72 -1.68
CA SER A 132 -5.25 4.03 -1.14
C SER A 132 -3.75 4.23 -1.19
N PHE A 133 -3.32 5.48 -1.00
CA PHE A 133 -1.97 5.77 -0.52
C PHE A 133 -2.02 6.34 0.90
N VAL A 134 -0.93 6.16 1.63
CA VAL A 134 -0.74 6.72 2.98
C VAL A 134 0.59 7.47 2.98
N LEU A 135 0.60 8.67 3.54
CA LEU A 135 1.81 9.39 3.92
C LEU A 135 2.07 9.17 5.41
N HIS A 136 3.30 8.79 5.77
CA HIS A 136 3.67 8.50 7.15
C HIS A 136 5.12 8.87 7.44
N PHE A 137 5.46 8.96 8.73
CA PHE A 137 6.86 9.15 9.12
C PHE A 137 7.68 7.91 8.74
N SER A 138 8.84 8.11 8.13
CA SER A 138 9.73 6.98 7.77
C SER A 138 10.34 6.35 9.03
N SER A 139 10.57 7.14 10.08
CA SER A 139 11.25 6.71 11.31
C SER A 139 10.44 5.75 12.20
N ASN A 140 9.12 5.87 12.22
CA ASN A 140 8.26 5.12 13.15
C ASN A 140 6.95 4.62 12.54
N LEU A 141 6.75 4.80 11.23
CA LEU A 141 5.59 4.32 10.47
C LEU A 141 4.23 4.90 10.89
N THR A 142 4.20 5.94 11.72
CA THR A 142 2.96 6.60 12.13
C THR A 142 2.31 7.27 10.92
N ARG A 143 1.09 6.84 10.60
CA ARG A 143 0.30 7.33 9.46
C ARG A 143 -0.15 8.76 9.75
N ILE A 144 0.22 9.70 8.87
CA ILE A 144 -0.12 11.11 9.00
C ILE A 144 -1.47 11.37 8.34
N THR A 145 -1.60 10.96 7.08
CA THR A 145 -2.80 11.15 6.26
C THR A 145 -2.85 10.13 5.12
N CYS A 146 -3.99 9.99 4.46
CA CYS A 146 -4.21 9.00 3.41
C CYS A 146 -5.35 9.42 2.48
N ALA A 147 -5.38 8.84 1.28
CA ALA A 147 -6.47 9.05 0.34
C ALA A 147 -6.67 7.84 -0.59
N ASN A 148 -7.90 7.66 -1.06
CA ASN A 148 -8.26 6.61 -2.01
C ASN A 148 -7.93 7.02 -3.45
N PHE A 149 -7.46 6.06 -4.23
CA PHE A 149 -7.40 6.19 -5.67
C PHE A 149 -8.80 6.02 -6.26
N GLU A 150 -9.18 6.97 -7.09
CA GLU A 150 -10.43 6.95 -7.84
C GLU A 150 -10.18 7.24 -9.32
N LEU A 151 -11.00 6.66 -10.19
CA LEU A 151 -10.98 6.97 -11.61
C LEU A 151 -11.43 8.41 -11.82
N LYS A 152 -10.60 9.21 -12.50
CA LYS A 152 -11.01 10.55 -12.92
C LYS A 152 -11.95 10.40 -14.11
N ALA A 153 -13.16 10.95 -14.01
CA ALA A 153 -14.12 10.97 -15.11
C ALA A 153 -13.45 11.56 -16.37
N GLY A 154 -13.40 10.78 -17.46
CA GLY A 154 -12.74 11.12 -18.72
C GLY A 154 -11.51 10.29 -19.07
N GLY A 155 -10.99 9.46 -18.16
CA GLY A 155 -10.01 8.43 -18.50
C GLY A 155 -10.71 7.23 -19.13
N SER A 156 -10.66 7.09 -20.45
CA SER A 156 -11.08 5.84 -21.11
C SER A 156 -10.12 4.73 -20.68
N LEU A 157 -10.63 3.75 -19.93
CA LEU A 157 -9.98 2.45 -19.82
C LEU A 157 -9.69 1.94 -21.24
N PRO A 158 -8.51 1.37 -21.53
CA PRO A 158 -8.36 0.51 -22.69
C PRO A 158 -9.40 -0.59 -22.55
N GLN A 159 -10.48 -0.47 -23.32
CA GLN A 159 -11.52 -1.47 -23.33
C GLN A 159 -10.85 -2.78 -23.78
N PRO A 160 -10.94 -3.89 -23.02
CA PRO A 160 -10.50 -5.18 -23.53
C PRO A 160 -11.16 -5.37 -24.90
N PRO A 161 -10.45 -5.88 -25.92
CA PRO A 161 -10.99 -5.99 -27.26
C PRO A 161 -12.34 -6.67 -27.17
N LYS A 162 -13.38 -5.90 -27.52
CA LYS A 162 -14.76 -6.37 -27.52
C LYS A 162 -14.76 -7.66 -28.35
N PRO A 163 -15.23 -8.81 -27.84
CA PRO A 163 -15.40 -9.99 -28.67
C PRO A 163 -16.26 -9.57 -29.86
N GLY A 164 -15.66 -9.58 -31.05
CA GLY A 164 -16.37 -9.22 -32.27
C GLY A 164 -17.58 -10.13 -32.39
N HIS A 165 -18.77 -9.56 -32.18
CA HIS A 165 -20.02 -10.21 -32.52
C HIS A 165 -20.11 -10.17 -34.05
N GLY A 166 -19.44 -11.14 -34.68
CA GLY A 166 -19.71 -11.48 -36.07
C GLY A 166 -21.07 -12.13 -36.12
N ASP A 167 -22.11 -11.34 -36.39
CA ASP A 167 -23.44 -11.82 -36.74
C ASP A 167 -23.38 -12.57 -38.08
N ASN A 168 -22.85 -13.79 -38.07
CA ASN A 168 -23.08 -14.78 -39.11
C ASN A 168 -22.90 -16.20 -38.57
N CYS A 169 -23.73 -16.56 -37.60
CA CYS A 169 -24.00 -17.97 -37.33
C CYS A 169 -25.07 -18.47 -38.30
N THR A 170 -24.66 -18.83 -39.51
CA THR A 170 -25.48 -19.68 -40.38
C THR A 170 -25.50 -21.07 -39.75
N SER A 171 -26.61 -21.40 -39.06
CA SER A 171 -26.86 -22.71 -38.47
C SER A 171 -26.93 -23.78 -39.56
N SER A 172 -25.81 -24.44 -39.83
CA SER A 172 -25.81 -25.73 -40.53
C SER A 172 -25.93 -26.82 -39.48
N ARG A 173 -27.16 -27.30 -39.30
CA ARG A 173 -27.53 -28.42 -38.43
C ARG A 173 -26.80 -29.67 -38.94
N VAL A 174 -25.85 -30.20 -38.17
CA VAL A 174 -25.34 -31.57 -38.34
C VAL A 174 -26.10 -32.46 -37.35
N PRO A 175 -26.96 -33.39 -37.80
CA PRO A 175 -27.61 -34.34 -36.90
C PRO A 175 -26.64 -35.45 -36.49
N GLY A 176 -26.51 -35.69 -35.18
CA GLY A 176 -26.07 -36.98 -34.66
C GLY A 176 -24.78 -36.98 -33.84
N VAL A 177 -24.83 -36.50 -32.60
CA VAL A 177 -23.95 -36.98 -31.53
C VAL A 177 -24.81 -37.12 -30.25
N PRO A 178 -24.85 -38.28 -29.57
CA PRO A 178 -25.62 -38.44 -28.34
C PRO A 178 -24.98 -37.70 -27.16
N ALA A 179 -25.82 -37.15 -26.29
CA ALA A 179 -25.41 -36.47 -25.07
C ALA A 179 -24.81 -37.44 -24.04
N PRO A 180 -23.72 -37.08 -23.33
CA PRO A 180 -23.25 -37.86 -22.20
C PRO A 180 -24.15 -37.65 -20.98
N THR A 181 -24.67 -38.75 -20.44
CA THR A 181 -25.28 -38.84 -19.11
C THR A 181 -24.17 -39.01 -18.07
N GLY A 182 -23.60 -37.90 -17.62
CA GLY A 182 -22.64 -37.88 -16.52
C GLY A 182 -23.35 -37.57 -15.20
N VAL A 183 -23.48 -38.58 -14.34
CA VAL A 183 -23.92 -38.44 -12.94
C VAL A 183 -22.86 -37.64 -12.17
N VAL A 184 -23.29 -36.59 -11.47
CA VAL A 184 -22.44 -35.82 -10.54
C VAL A 184 -22.31 -36.60 -9.24
N PRO A 185 -21.11 -37.01 -8.79
CA PRO A 185 -20.94 -37.49 -7.43
C PRO A 185 -20.83 -36.29 -6.46
N GLU A 186 -21.56 -36.42 -5.37
CA GLU A 186 -21.58 -35.53 -4.19
C GLU A 186 -20.17 -35.41 -3.57
N PRO A 187 -19.73 -34.21 -3.13
CA PRO A 187 -18.42 -34.08 -2.51
C PRO A 187 -18.49 -34.52 -1.04
N THR A 188 -17.78 -35.60 -0.73
CA THR A 188 -17.52 -36.07 0.63
C THR A 188 -16.66 -35.06 1.40
N GLU A 189 -17.15 -34.55 2.53
CA GLU A 189 -16.32 -33.82 3.49
C GLU A 189 -15.21 -34.73 4.03
N SER A 190 -13.96 -34.30 3.84
CA SER A 190 -12.79 -34.91 4.49
C SER A 190 -12.28 -33.92 5.52
N GLU A 191 -12.56 -34.17 6.80
CA GLU A 191 -11.97 -33.40 7.89
C GLU A 191 -10.45 -33.64 7.93
N SER A 192 -9.69 -32.57 7.70
CA SER A 192 -8.24 -32.54 7.87
C SER A 192 -7.91 -32.05 9.28
N LEU A 193 -7.55 -32.98 10.16
CA LEU A 193 -7.03 -32.67 11.49
C LEU A 193 -5.56 -32.25 11.38
N VAL A 194 -5.31 -30.96 11.25
CA VAL A 194 -3.96 -30.39 11.42
C VAL A 194 -3.84 -29.84 12.84
N PRO A 195 -2.85 -30.26 13.66
CA PRO A 195 -2.69 -29.74 15.01
C PRO A 195 -2.18 -28.30 14.98
N VAL A 196 -2.86 -27.41 15.70
CA VAL A 196 -2.43 -26.03 15.97
C VAL A 196 -1.28 -26.07 16.99
N PRO A 197 -0.09 -25.49 16.72
CA PRO A 197 0.91 -25.31 17.76
C PRO A 197 0.49 -24.14 18.66
N THR A 198 0.22 -24.46 19.93
CA THR A 198 0.03 -23.48 21.01
C THR A 198 1.29 -22.65 21.20
N ALA A 199 1.18 -21.33 21.04
CA ALA A 199 2.22 -20.38 21.40
C ALA A 199 2.41 -20.38 22.92
N ALA A 200 3.54 -20.88 23.41
CA ALA A 200 3.96 -20.70 24.79
C ALA A 200 4.57 -19.31 24.96
N ALA A 201 3.96 -18.48 25.80
CA ALA A 201 4.52 -17.22 26.23
C ALA A 201 5.74 -17.47 27.13
N ILE A 202 6.93 -17.13 26.63
CA ILE A 202 8.15 -17.08 27.43
C ILE A 202 8.18 -15.74 28.18
N MET A 203 7.90 -15.79 29.49
CA MET A 203 8.14 -14.66 30.38
C MET A 203 9.65 -14.46 30.56
N SER A 204 10.16 -13.35 30.02
CA SER A 204 11.52 -12.89 30.27
C SER A 204 11.62 -12.33 31.69
N THR A 205 12.19 -13.10 32.60
CA THR A 205 12.54 -12.64 33.95
C THR A 205 13.88 -11.90 33.90
N VAL A 206 13.83 -10.57 33.93
CA VAL A 206 15.02 -9.73 34.16
C VAL A 206 15.36 -9.78 35.65
N PRO A 207 16.59 -10.13 36.07
CA PRO A 207 16.96 -10.09 37.47
C PRO A 207 17.16 -8.63 37.92
N ILE A 208 16.43 -8.26 38.97
CA ILE A 208 16.58 -7.00 39.71
C ILE A 208 17.91 -7.06 40.47
N GLY A 209 18.90 -6.30 40.00
CA GLY A 209 20.16 -6.07 40.72
C GLY A 209 19.93 -5.18 41.95
N LEU A 210 20.31 -5.70 43.12
CA LEU A 210 20.28 -5.00 44.39
C LEU A 210 21.31 -3.85 44.48
N LEU A 211 20.82 -2.72 44.99
CA LEU A 211 21.45 -1.70 45.85
C LEU A 211 22.98 -1.57 45.90
N SER A 212 23.45 -0.35 45.62
CA SER A 212 24.48 0.29 46.45
C SER A 212 24.15 1.78 46.65
N LEU A 213 23.83 2.15 47.89
CA LEU A 213 23.80 3.55 48.35
C LEU A 213 25.21 4.14 48.28
N GLY A 214 25.39 5.21 47.52
CA GLY A 214 26.55 6.09 47.59
C GLY A 214 26.11 7.47 48.07
N VAL A 215 26.21 7.70 49.38
CA VAL A 215 26.14 9.03 50.00
C VAL A 215 27.58 9.54 50.14
N MET A 216 27.91 10.68 49.56
CA MET A 216 28.94 11.64 50.02
C MET A 216 28.73 12.95 49.24
N ALA A 217 28.05 13.93 49.83
CA ALA A 217 28.63 15.02 50.62
C ALA A 217 28.98 16.25 49.75
N ALA A 218 28.09 17.25 49.83
CA ALA A 218 28.34 18.61 49.38
C ALA A 218 29.43 19.25 50.24
N VAL A 219 30.39 19.93 49.61
CA VAL A 219 31.24 20.92 50.26
C VAL A 219 31.19 22.19 49.40
N PHE A 220 30.56 23.22 49.97
CA PHE A 220 30.71 24.60 49.56
C PHE A 220 32.12 25.10 49.92
N GLY A 221 32.73 25.91 49.05
CA GLY A 221 33.96 26.64 49.40
C GLY A 221 34.49 27.54 48.29
N LEU A 222 34.09 28.82 48.37
CA LEU A 222 34.65 30.05 47.77
C LEU A 222 34.53 30.26 46.26
#